data_AF-A0A6J4E9H9-F1
#
_entry.id   AF-A0A6J4E9H9-F1
#
_cell.length_a   1.000
_cell.length_b   1.000
_cell.length_c   1.000
_cell.angle_alpha   90.00
_cell.angle_beta   90.00
_cell.angle_gamma   90.00
#
_symmetry.space_group_name_H-M   'P 1'
#
loop_
_entity.id
_entity.type
_entity.pdbx_description
1 polymer ?
#
loop_
_entity_poly.entity_id
_entity_poly.type
_entity_poly.pdbx_seq_one_letter_code
_entity_poly.pdbx_strand_id
1 'polypeptide(L)'
;MNQAALVERIDALLPQTQCGKCGHPGCKPYAEGMARGESINKCPPGGNTTIIALAELLQVPALPLEAPGGPVPPQLAFIREAECIGCTKCIQACPVDAIVGAAKQMHTVIADECTGCELCVAPCPVDCIDILPLAEPAASLQRQHADQFRRRYEQRNRRLARDEARRLAEREARAARAAQAQARQQAAATPDPVQAAIERVKAQKAAAGTQTDLQKRLKIEAAQARVALAKAEKQLEVYGTSDIAAQVQALRVANARAQAALEAANQAPVAAFDEAAYKKAKIAAAMGRTQLAKAEKAFGDEPTPEQRTQLEELRGVVTQAEAELDRLQGAQAAAAPTPGMAALKQAKVALVSRRAELRSAEARGATETELAPLRQALADAEQALHAAEDASGKTPPDLQRIDKNPIDPALRALKTELAMARAEVSKLERRQPVDEQALTRARERLERAQAQLDGHAAS
;
A
#
# COMPACT_ATOMS: atom_id res chain seq x y z
N MET A 1 -20.07 -33.74 35.02
CA MET A 1 -19.24 -33.24 33.91
C MET A 1 -18.74 -31.86 34.30
N ASN A 2 -17.44 -31.56 34.16
CA ASN A 2 -16.98 -30.19 34.43
C ASN A 2 -17.46 -29.23 33.33
N GLN A 3 -17.53 -27.93 33.64
CA GLN A 3 -18.11 -26.94 32.73
C GLN A 3 -17.36 -26.87 31.39
N ALA A 4 -16.02 -26.99 31.41
CA ALA A 4 -15.21 -27.00 30.21
C ALA A 4 -15.54 -28.18 29.27
N ALA A 5 -15.66 -29.40 29.80
CA ALA A 5 -16.03 -30.57 29.01
C ALA A 5 -17.47 -30.48 28.45
N LEU A 6 -18.38 -29.82 29.17
CA LEU A 6 -19.73 -29.57 28.68
C LEU A 6 -19.71 -28.60 27.48
N VAL A 7 -18.96 -27.50 27.57
CA VAL A 7 -18.80 -26.53 26.48
C VAL A 7 -18.28 -27.22 25.22
N GLU A 8 -17.26 -28.07 25.31
CA GLU A 8 -16.72 -28.79 24.15
C GLU A 8 -17.75 -29.74 23.52
N ARG A 9 -18.58 -30.43 24.33
CA ARG A 9 -19.66 -31.28 23.80
C ARG A 9 -20.74 -30.48 23.10
N ILE A 10 -21.11 -29.32 23.64
CA ILE A 10 -22.08 -28.42 23.02
C ILE A 10 -21.52 -27.87 21.70
N ASP A 11 -20.28 -27.38 21.70
CA ASP A 11 -19.63 -26.84 20.50
C ASP A 11 -19.55 -27.89 19.38
N ALA A 12 -19.29 -29.15 19.72
CA ALA A 12 -19.27 -30.25 18.76
C ALA A 12 -20.63 -30.51 18.05
N LEU A 13 -21.76 -30.10 18.64
CA LEU A 13 -23.09 -30.25 18.04
C LEU A 13 -23.50 -29.06 17.15
N LEU A 14 -22.76 -27.94 17.22
CA LEU A 14 -23.04 -26.76 16.43
C LEU A 14 -22.60 -26.96 14.97
N PRO A 15 -23.21 -26.25 14.00
CA PRO A 15 -22.88 -26.38 12.58
C PRO A 15 -21.52 -25.78 12.20
N GLN A 16 -20.82 -25.14 13.15
CA GLN A 16 -19.46 -24.60 12.99
C GLN A 16 -19.29 -23.58 11.86
N THR A 17 -20.37 -22.88 11.48
CA THR A 17 -20.32 -21.87 10.40
C THR A 17 -19.60 -20.58 10.79
N GLN A 18 -19.52 -20.27 12.10
CA GLN A 18 -18.94 -19.04 12.65
C GLN A 18 -19.59 -17.74 12.13
N CYS A 19 -20.87 -17.80 11.71
CA CYS A 19 -21.56 -16.68 11.06
C CYS A 19 -22.04 -15.56 12.01
N GLY A 20 -22.18 -15.86 13.30
CA GLY A 20 -22.70 -14.93 14.31
C GLY A 20 -24.15 -14.48 14.16
N LYS A 21 -24.94 -15.13 13.29
CA LYS A 21 -26.39 -14.85 13.13
C LYS A 21 -27.20 -15.10 14.42
N CYS A 22 -26.66 -15.83 15.39
CA CYS A 22 -27.25 -16.06 16.72
C CYS A 22 -26.92 -14.97 17.75
N GLY A 23 -26.20 -13.90 17.38
CA GLY A 23 -25.77 -12.83 18.29
C GLY A 23 -24.44 -13.08 19.00
N HIS A 24 -23.86 -14.28 18.86
CA HIS A 24 -22.53 -14.62 19.39
C HIS A 24 -21.45 -14.47 18.32
N PRO A 25 -20.19 -14.12 18.67
CA PRO A 25 -19.11 -13.93 17.69
C PRO A 25 -18.59 -15.24 17.06
N GLY A 26 -19.11 -16.40 17.48
CA GLY A 26 -18.75 -17.71 16.96
C GLY A 26 -19.54 -18.83 17.66
N CYS A 27 -19.29 -20.08 17.25
CA CYS A 27 -19.97 -21.24 17.81
C CYS A 27 -19.58 -21.50 19.27
N LYS A 28 -18.29 -21.44 19.60
CA LYS A 28 -17.80 -21.69 20.96
C LYS A 28 -18.33 -20.70 22.01
N PRO A 29 -18.37 -19.37 21.78
CA PRO A 29 -19.01 -18.43 22.70
C PRO A 29 -20.50 -18.74 22.95
N TYR A 30 -21.23 -19.20 21.93
CA TYR A 30 -22.61 -19.64 22.11
C TYR A 30 -22.69 -20.93 22.94
N ALA A 31 -21.77 -21.86 22.74
CA ALA A 31 -21.63 -23.07 23.57
C ALA A 31 -21.37 -22.75 25.04
N GLU A 32 -20.52 -21.75 25.32
CA GLU A 32 -20.29 -21.24 26.67
C GLU A 32 -21.54 -20.59 27.27
N GLY A 33 -22.30 -19.85 26.48
CA GLY A 33 -23.60 -19.30 26.86
C GLY A 33 -24.58 -20.40 27.27
N MET A 34 -24.75 -21.42 26.42
CA MET A 34 -25.63 -22.57 26.70
C MET A 34 -25.18 -23.35 27.94
N ALA A 35 -23.87 -23.55 28.13
CA ALA A 35 -23.35 -24.17 29.35
C ALA A 35 -23.63 -23.35 30.63
N ARG A 36 -23.93 -22.06 30.50
CA ARG A 36 -24.37 -21.17 31.59
C ARG A 36 -25.90 -21.01 31.67
N GLY A 37 -26.66 -21.74 30.87
CA GLY A 37 -28.13 -21.73 30.88
C GLY A 37 -28.79 -20.80 29.85
N GLU A 38 -28.05 -20.32 28.85
CA GLU A 38 -28.64 -19.60 27.71
C GLU A 38 -29.49 -20.54 26.82
N SER A 39 -30.51 -20.00 26.14
CA SER A 39 -31.40 -20.75 25.26
C SER A 39 -30.67 -21.43 24.08
N ILE A 40 -31.07 -22.66 23.76
CA ILE A 40 -30.46 -23.54 22.75
C ILE A 40 -30.96 -23.33 21.32
N ASN A 41 -31.96 -22.47 21.13
CA ASN A 41 -32.76 -22.33 19.91
C ASN A 41 -32.42 -21.10 19.07
N LYS A 42 -31.24 -20.51 19.23
CA LYS A 42 -30.88 -19.26 18.56
C LYS A 42 -30.03 -19.43 17.30
N CYS A 43 -29.75 -20.66 16.83
CA CYS A 43 -28.82 -20.92 15.73
C CYS A 43 -29.53 -21.17 14.39
N PRO A 44 -29.66 -20.17 13.48
CA PRO A 44 -30.34 -20.36 12.20
C PRO A 44 -29.74 -21.45 11.30
N PRO A 45 -28.40 -21.56 11.14
CA PRO A 45 -27.83 -22.63 10.31
C PRO A 45 -27.94 -24.02 10.91
N GLY A 46 -28.07 -24.13 12.24
CA GLY A 46 -28.24 -25.42 12.92
C GLY A 46 -29.68 -25.94 12.85
N GLY A 47 -30.64 -25.00 12.86
CA GLY A 47 -32.07 -25.32 12.75
C GLY A 47 -32.55 -26.31 13.80
N ASN A 48 -33.66 -26.98 13.50
CA ASN A 48 -34.29 -27.91 14.46
C ASN A 48 -33.40 -29.13 14.78
N THR A 49 -32.61 -29.61 13.82
CA THR A 49 -31.72 -30.78 14.04
C THR A 49 -30.71 -30.50 15.15
N THR A 50 -30.04 -29.35 15.11
CA THR A 50 -29.11 -28.94 16.18
C THR A 50 -29.84 -28.72 17.49
N ILE A 51 -31.03 -28.10 17.49
CA ILE A 51 -31.82 -27.88 18.71
C ILE A 51 -32.18 -29.20 19.39
N ILE A 52 -32.62 -30.20 18.65
CA ILE A 52 -32.98 -31.51 19.19
C ILE A 52 -31.75 -32.17 19.83
N ALA A 53 -30.62 -32.18 19.14
CA ALA A 53 -29.39 -32.76 19.67
C ALA A 53 -28.90 -32.03 20.94
N LEU A 54 -29.03 -30.70 20.98
CA LEU A 54 -28.70 -29.89 22.16
C LEU A 54 -29.66 -30.12 23.33
N ALA A 55 -30.97 -30.21 23.05
CA ALA A 55 -32.00 -30.52 24.03
C ALA A 55 -31.74 -31.87 24.70
N GLU A 56 -31.39 -32.89 23.91
CA GLU A 56 -30.98 -34.21 24.40
C GLU A 56 -29.69 -34.13 25.23
N LEU A 57 -28.66 -33.43 24.76
CA LEU A 57 -27.40 -33.27 25.47
C LEU A 57 -27.58 -32.59 26.84
N LEU A 58 -28.38 -31.53 26.90
CA LEU A 58 -28.58 -30.69 28.07
C LEU A 58 -29.75 -31.13 28.96
N GLN A 59 -30.53 -32.13 28.52
CA GLN A 59 -31.72 -32.62 29.22
C GLN A 59 -32.75 -31.49 29.48
N VAL A 60 -32.98 -30.67 28.45
CA VAL A 60 -33.97 -29.58 28.45
C VAL A 60 -35.00 -29.80 27.34
N PRO A 61 -36.21 -29.22 27.44
CA PRO A 61 -37.19 -29.30 26.36
C PRO A 61 -36.67 -28.67 25.06
N ALA A 62 -36.99 -29.29 23.92
CA ALA A 62 -36.73 -28.69 22.61
C ALA A 62 -37.62 -27.45 22.42
N LEU A 63 -37.03 -26.33 22.06
CA LEU A 63 -37.72 -25.07 21.82
C LEU A 63 -37.83 -24.79 20.30
N PRO A 64 -38.86 -24.08 19.83
CA PRO A 64 -38.90 -23.61 18.45
C PRO A 64 -37.71 -22.70 18.12
N LEU A 65 -37.20 -22.75 16.89
CA LEU A 65 -36.10 -21.88 16.45
C LEU A 65 -36.47 -20.40 16.60
N GLU A 66 -35.68 -19.67 17.39
CA GLU A 66 -35.77 -18.23 17.59
C GLU A 66 -34.82 -17.54 16.60
N ALA A 67 -35.27 -17.46 15.34
CA ALA A 67 -34.56 -16.76 14.28
C ALA A 67 -35.60 -16.00 13.42
N PRO A 68 -35.65 -14.65 13.46
CA PRO A 68 -36.60 -13.87 12.68
C PRO A 68 -36.57 -14.18 11.17
N GLY A 69 -35.41 -14.58 10.64
CA GLY A 69 -35.22 -14.98 9.24
C GLY A 69 -35.40 -16.48 8.96
N GLY A 70 -35.82 -17.27 9.96
CA GLY A 70 -35.97 -18.71 9.84
C GLY A 70 -34.64 -19.48 9.74
N PRO A 71 -34.69 -20.79 9.43
CA PRO A 71 -33.50 -21.60 9.23
C PRO A 71 -32.72 -21.15 8.00
N VAL A 72 -31.39 -21.16 8.09
CA VAL A 72 -30.50 -20.83 6.96
C VAL A 72 -30.00 -22.13 6.34
N PRO A 73 -30.30 -22.40 5.05
CA PRO A 73 -29.84 -23.62 4.39
C PRO A 73 -28.32 -23.59 4.15
N PRO A 74 -27.69 -24.77 3.94
CA PRO A 74 -26.32 -24.86 3.45
C PRO A 74 -26.12 -24.04 2.18
N GLN A 75 -25.02 -23.31 2.12
CA GLN A 75 -24.71 -22.36 1.08
C GLN A 75 -23.20 -22.12 1.00
N LEU A 76 -22.74 -21.48 -0.06
CA LEU A 76 -21.33 -21.12 -0.23
C LEU A 76 -21.19 -19.70 -0.77
N ALA A 77 -20.03 -19.10 -0.51
CA ALA A 77 -19.63 -17.87 -1.18
C ALA A 77 -19.06 -18.19 -2.55
N PHE A 78 -19.46 -17.42 -3.56
CA PHE A 78 -18.94 -17.50 -4.92
C PHE A 78 -18.35 -16.14 -5.29
N ILE A 79 -17.06 -16.10 -5.63
CA ILE A 79 -16.40 -14.87 -6.05
C ILE A 79 -16.44 -14.80 -7.57
N ARG A 80 -17.04 -13.74 -8.12
CA ARG A 80 -16.94 -13.41 -9.54
C ARG A 80 -15.53 -12.91 -9.82
N GLU A 81 -14.65 -13.84 -10.18
CA GLU A 81 -13.20 -13.62 -10.30
C GLU A 81 -12.86 -12.44 -11.22
N ALA A 82 -13.63 -12.24 -12.29
CA ALA A 82 -13.45 -11.15 -13.25
C ALA A 82 -13.66 -9.75 -12.65
N GLU A 83 -14.44 -9.62 -11.58
CA GLU A 83 -14.72 -8.36 -10.90
C GLU A 83 -13.79 -8.14 -9.69
N CYS A 84 -13.13 -9.20 -9.23
CA CYS A 84 -12.28 -9.15 -8.07
C CYS A 84 -10.98 -8.35 -8.33
N ILE A 85 -10.85 -7.21 -7.65
CA ILE A 85 -9.66 -6.34 -7.74
C ILE A 85 -8.47 -6.79 -6.88
N GLY A 86 -8.55 -7.96 -6.24
CA GLY A 86 -7.44 -8.46 -5.41
C GLY A 86 -7.17 -7.65 -4.14
N CYS A 87 -8.21 -7.07 -3.51
CA CYS A 87 -8.05 -6.20 -2.33
C CYS A 87 -7.73 -6.93 -1.01
N THR A 88 -7.92 -8.26 -0.94
CA THR A 88 -7.66 -9.15 0.21
C THR A 88 -8.56 -8.99 1.44
N LYS A 89 -9.54 -8.07 1.44
CA LYS A 89 -10.46 -7.87 2.57
C LYS A 89 -11.31 -9.11 2.87
N CYS A 90 -11.75 -9.83 1.83
CA CYS A 90 -12.50 -11.08 1.97
C CYS A 90 -11.68 -12.19 2.65
N ILE A 91 -10.39 -12.35 2.30
CA ILE A 91 -9.47 -13.29 2.96
C ILE A 91 -9.37 -12.97 4.46
N GLN A 92 -9.22 -11.70 4.81
CA GLN A 92 -9.11 -11.28 6.21
C GLN A 92 -10.39 -11.58 7.00
N ALA A 93 -11.56 -11.45 6.36
CA ALA A 93 -12.86 -11.71 6.98
C ALA A 93 -13.22 -13.20 7.07
N CYS A 94 -12.67 -14.05 6.19
CA CYS A 94 -13.01 -15.47 6.15
C CYS A 94 -12.56 -16.19 7.44
N PRO A 95 -13.47 -16.75 8.25
CA PRO A 95 -13.13 -17.36 9.54
C PRO A 95 -12.41 -18.71 9.40
N VAL A 96 -12.50 -19.36 8.25
CA VAL A 96 -11.97 -20.72 7.99
C VAL A 96 -10.91 -20.75 6.89
N ASP A 97 -10.46 -19.58 6.42
CA ASP A 97 -9.48 -19.45 5.32
C ASP A 97 -9.88 -20.22 4.04
N ALA A 98 -11.18 -20.23 3.71
CA ALA A 98 -11.70 -20.85 2.49
C ALA A 98 -11.43 -20.04 1.22
N ILE A 99 -11.02 -18.78 1.36
CA ILE A 99 -10.75 -17.88 0.22
C ILE A 99 -9.25 -17.90 -0.07
N VAL A 100 -8.90 -18.18 -1.33
CA VAL A 100 -7.51 -18.19 -1.81
C VAL A 100 -7.27 -17.09 -2.83
N GLY A 101 -6.04 -16.61 -2.89
CA GLY A 101 -5.56 -15.58 -3.80
C GLY A 101 -4.52 -14.70 -3.11
N ALA A 102 -4.17 -13.58 -3.73
CA ALA A 102 -3.13 -12.68 -3.24
C ALA A 102 -3.45 -11.21 -3.54
N ALA A 103 -2.69 -10.30 -2.95
CA ALA A 103 -2.83 -8.89 -3.25
C ALA A 103 -2.65 -8.63 -4.75
N LYS A 104 -3.62 -7.92 -5.34
CA LYS A 104 -3.70 -7.61 -6.79
C LYS A 104 -3.85 -8.84 -7.69
N GLN A 105 -4.29 -9.97 -7.14
CA GLN A 105 -4.63 -11.19 -7.88
C GLN A 105 -6.10 -11.54 -7.61
N MET A 106 -6.76 -12.21 -8.56
CA MET A 106 -8.14 -12.67 -8.37
C MET A 106 -8.21 -13.65 -7.19
N HIS A 107 -9.32 -13.57 -6.46
CA HIS A 107 -9.62 -14.46 -5.36
C HIS A 107 -10.66 -15.47 -5.79
N THR A 108 -10.57 -16.68 -5.25
CA THR A 108 -11.57 -17.73 -5.45
C THR A 108 -11.84 -18.46 -4.13
N VAL A 109 -12.92 -19.26 -4.10
CA VAL A 109 -13.38 -19.96 -2.90
C VAL A 109 -13.15 -21.45 -3.06
N ILE A 110 -12.48 -22.06 -2.09
CA ILE A 110 -12.43 -23.52 -1.96
C ILE A 110 -13.78 -23.97 -1.39
N ALA A 111 -14.65 -24.50 -2.26
CA ALA A 111 -16.03 -24.84 -1.92
C ALA A 111 -16.13 -25.75 -0.68
N ASP A 112 -15.28 -26.78 -0.62
CA ASP A 112 -15.27 -27.78 0.47
C ASP A 112 -14.89 -27.20 1.84
N GLU A 113 -14.21 -26.05 1.85
CA GLU A 113 -13.77 -25.34 3.05
C GLU A 113 -14.72 -24.19 3.43
N CYS A 114 -15.63 -23.80 2.52
CA CYS A 114 -16.53 -22.69 2.73
C CYS A 114 -17.71 -23.09 3.63
N THR A 115 -17.91 -22.34 4.70
CA THR A 115 -19.03 -22.55 5.63
C THR A 115 -20.32 -21.86 5.21
N GLY A 116 -20.30 -21.03 4.16
CA GLY A 116 -21.46 -20.21 3.80
C GLY A 116 -21.80 -19.13 4.84
N CYS A 117 -20.83 -18.68 5.63
CA CYS A 117 -21.06 -17.72 6.72
C CYS A 117 -21.33 -16.28 6.29
N GLU A 118 -21.12 -15.96 5.01
CA GLU A 118 -21.36 -14.64 4.40
C GLU A 118 -20.51 -13.47 4.92
N LEU A 119 -19.64 -13.69 5.92
CA LEU A 119 -18.79 -12.65 6.53
C LEU A 119 -17.88 -11.92 5.52
N CYS A 120 -17.60 -12.54 4.38
CA CYS A 120 -16.81 -11.97 3.29
C CYS A 120 -17.55 -10.97 2.40
N VAL A 121 -18.90 -10.97 2.40
CA VAL A 121 -19.71 -10.16 1.47
C VAL A 121 -19.54 -8.67 1.77
N ALA A 122 -19.88 -8.24 2.99
CA ALA A 122 -19.84 -6.82 3.36
C ALA A 122 -18.44 -6.17 3.24
N PRO A 123 -17.31 -6.84 3.55
CA PRO A 123 -15.98 -6.29 3.33
C PRO A 123 -15.57 -6.11 1.87
N CYS A 124 -16.27 -6.70 0.89
CA CYS A 124 -15.90 -6.63 -0.52
C CYS A 124 -16.23 -5.24 -1.11
N PRO A 125 -15.23 -4.44 -1.53
CA PRO A 125 -15.47 -3.05 -1.97
C PRO A 125 -16.06 -2.95 -3.38
N VAL A 126 -16.03 -4.03 -4.15
CA VAL A 126 -16.55 -4.10 -5.53
C VAL A 126 -17.77 -5.02 -5.64
N ASP A 127 -18.24 -5.55 -4.51
CA ASP A 127 -19.45 -6.36 -4.42
C ASP A 127 -19.47 -7.59 -5.36
N CYS A 128 -18.30 -8.23 -5.52
CA CYS A 128 -18.11 -9.37 -6.44
C CYS A 128 -18.42 -10.74 -5.81
N ILE A 129 -19.11 -10.81 -4.67
CA ILE A 129 -19.31 -12.05 -3.91
C ILE A 129 -20.80 -12.37 -3.79
N ASP A 130 -21.21 -13.47 -4.39
CA ASP A 130 -22.56 -14.02 -4.27
C ASP A 130 -22.63 -15.11 -3.20
N ILE A 131 -23.80 -15.31 -2.63
CA ILE A 131 -24.10 -16.45 -1.76
C ILE A 131 -25.01 -17.40 -2.51
N LEU A 132 -24.47 -18.58 -2.83
CA LEU A 132 -25.17 -19.59 -3.60
C LEU A 132 -25.71 -20.68 -2.68
N PRO A 133 -27.02 -20.96 -2.69
CA PRO A 133 -27.57 -22.07 -1.93
C PRO A 133 -27.04 -23.39 -2.49
N LEU A 134 -26.81 -24.36 -1.60
CA LEU A 134 -26.44 -25.71 -1.99
C LEU A 134 -27.69 -26.57 -2.14
N ALA A 135 -27.81 -27.23 -3.30
CA ALA A 135 -28.79 -28.28 -3.49
C ALA A 135 -28.29 -29.60 -2.87
N GLU A 136 -29.19 -30.55 -2.65
CA GLU A 136 -28.79 -31.92 -2.38
C GLU A 136 -28.11 -32.53 -3.62
N PRO A 137 -27.07 -33.38 -3.46
CA PRO A 137 -26.52 -33.92 -2.20
C PRO A 137 -25.44 -33.05 -1.52
N ALA A 138 -25.02 -31.94 -2.15
CA ALA A 138 -23.92 -31.10 -1.65
C ALA A 138 -24.23 -30.47 -0.29
N ALA A 139 -25.48 -30.08 -0.04
CA ALA A 139 -25.94 -29.57 1.24
C ALA A 139 -25.75 -30.58 2.39
N SER A 140 -26.04 -31.87 2.16
CA SER A 140 -25.79 -32.92 3.15
C SER A 140 -24.31 -33.14 3.43
N LEU A 141 -23.47 -33.11 2.40
CA LEU A 141 -22.02 -33.24 2.55
C LEU A 141 -21.45 -32.07 3.38
N GLN A 142 -21.86 -30.83 3.09
CA GLN A 142 -21.39 -29.66 3.83
C GLN A 142 -21.76 -29.75 5.33
N ARG A 143 -22.95 -30.26 5.68
CA ARG A 143 -23.34 -30.48 7.08
C ARG A 143 -22.42 -31.46 7.81
N GLN A 144 -21.89 -32.46 7.11
CA GLN A 144 -20.95 -33.44 7.68
C GLN A 144 -19.55 -32.83 7.93
N HIS A 145 -19.24 -31.69 7.32
CA HIS A 145 -17.93 -31.02 7.46
C HIS A 145 -17.82 -30.11 8.70
N ALA A 146 -18.79 -30.10 9.62
CA ALA A 146 -18.76 -29.25 10.82
C ALA A 146 -17.43 -29.36 11.61
N ASP A 147 -16.92 -30.58 11.80
CA ASP A 147 -15.63 -30.80 12.47
C ASP A 147 -14.44 -30.25 11.67
N GLN A 148 -14.47 -30.31 10.33
CA GLN A 148 -13.45 -29.71 9.48
C GLN A 148 -13.46 -28.19 9.62
N PHE A 149 -14.65 -27.57 9.58
CA PHE A 149 -14.81 -26.13 9.76
C PHE A 149 -14.32 -25.66 11.13
N ARG A 150 -14.61 -26.41 12.20
CA ARG A 150 -14.06 -26.15 13.55
C ARG A 150 -12.53 -26.17 13.52
N ARG A 151 -11.92 -27.22 12.98
CA ARG A 151 -10.45 -27.33 12.88
C ARG A 151 -9.83 -26.17 12.11
N ARG A 152 -10.43 -25.77 11.00
CA ARG A 152 -9.93 -24.66 10.15
C ARG A 152 -10.03 -23.31 10.85
N TYR A 153 -11.15 -23.06 11.55
CA TYR A 153 -11.33 -21.89 12.39
C TYR A 153 -10.27 -21.81 13.50
N GLU A 154 -10.04 -22.91 14.22
CA GLU A 154 -9.01 -22.97 15.25
C GLU A 154 -7.60 -22.75 14.69
N GLN A 155 -7.27 -23.37 13.55
CA GLN A 155 -5.98 -23.19 12.88
C GLN A 155 -5.73 -21.74 12.50
N ARG A 156 -6.75 -21.06 11.95
CA ARG A 156 -6.69 -19.64 11.61
C ARG A 156 -6.45 -18.79 12.86
N ASN A 157 -7.22 -19.01 13.93
CA ASN A 157 -7.07 -18.24 15.16
C ASN A 157 -5.70 -18.45 15.81
N ARG A 158 -5.18 -19.69 15.81
CA ARG A 158 -3.81 -19.97 16.26
C ARG A 158 -2.77 -19.24 15.40
N ARG A 159 -2.97 -19.15 14.07
CA ARG A 159 -2.08 -18.39 13.19
C ARG A 159 -2.10 -16.90 13.51
N LEU A 160 -3.29 -16.30 13.64
CA LEU A 160 -3.44 -14.89 13.99
C LEU A 160 -2.82 -14.54 15.35
N ALA A 161 -3.04 -15.37 16.37
CA ALA A 161 -2.46 -15.19 17.69
C ALA A 161 -0.91 -15.22 17.64
N ARG A 162 -0.33 -16.15 16.87
CA ARG A 162 1.14 -16.18 16.66
C ARG A 162 1.65 -14.93 15.96
N ASP A 163 0.97 -14.47 14.92
CA ASP A 163 1.36 -13.26 14.19
C ASP A 163 1.28 -12.00 15.05
N GLU A 164 0.24 -11.90 15.89
CA GLU A 164 0.09 -10.82 16.86
C GLU A 164 1.18 -10.84 17.93
N ALA A 165 1.43 -12.00 18.54
CA ALA A 165 2.50 -12.19 19.52
C ALA A 165 3.87 -11.81 18.93
N ARG A 166 4.15 -12.20 17.68
CA ARG A 166 5.38 -11.79 16.98
C ARG A 166 5.48 -10.28 16.83
N ARG A 167 4.40 -9.60 16.41
CA ARG A 167 4.38 -8.14 16.24
C ARG A 167 4.60 -7.41 17.58
N LEU A 168 4.01 -7.91 18.67
CA LEU A 168 4.21 -7.37 20.01
C LEU A 168 5.66 -7.54 20.46
N ALA A 169 6.21 -8.75 20.35
CA ALA A 169 7.60 -9.03 20.68
C ALA A 169 8.60 -8.19 19.86
N GLU A 170 8.32 -7.96 18.57
CA GLU A 170 9.14 -7.06 17.74
C GLU A 170 9.09 -5.61 18.24
N ARG A 171 7.92 -5.11 18.66
CA ARG A 171 7.78 -3.75 19.20
C ARG A 171 8.50 -3.61 20.52
N GLU A 172 8.35 -4.57 21.42
CA GLU A 172 9.06 -4.62 22.70
C GLU A 172 10.57 -4.69 22.49
N ALA A 173 11.05 -5.51 21.56
CA ALA A 173 12.47 -5.60 21.24
C ALA A 173 13.02 -4.31 20.62
N ARG A 174 12.22 -3.55 19.86
CA ARG A 174 12.61 -2.22 19.36
C ARG A 174 12.65 -1.19 20.49
N ALA A 175 11.66 -1.20 21.39
CA ALA A 175 11.62 -0.33 22.56
C ALA A 175 12.80 -0.59 23.51
N ALA A 176 13.09 -1.87 23.80
CA ALA A 176 14.22 -2.28 24.63
C ALA A 176 15.57 -1.86 24.01
N ARG A 177 15.74 -1.99 22.69
CA ARG A 177 16.93 -1.51 21.98
C ARG A 177 17.08 0.01 22.06
N ALA A 178 15.99 0.76 21.93
CA ALA A 178 16.00 2.21 22.08
C ALA A 178 16.36 2.63 23.52
N ALA A 179 15.76 1.99 24.52
CA ALA A 179 16.05 2.24 25.93
C ALA A 179 17.51 1.90 26.29
N GLN A 180 18.05 0.78 25.79
CA GLN A 180 19.47 0.43 25.99
C GLN A 180 20.41 1.42 25.30
N ALA A 181 20.08 1.91 24.11
CA ALA A 181 20.86 2.93 23.42
C ALA A 181 20.87 4.26 24.20
N GLN A 182 19.73 4.68 24.73
CA GLN A 182 19.62 5.87 25.59
C GLN A 182 20.40 5.71 26.89
N ALA A 183 20.29 4.55 27.56
CA ALA A 183 21.04 4.27 28.78
C ALA A 183 22.56 4.26 28.53
N ARG A 184 23.03 3.72 27.39
CA ARG A 184 24.45 3.77 26.98
C ARG A 184 24.92 5.20 26.71
N GLN A 185 24.11 6.02 26.05
CA GLN A 185 24.42 7.44 25.82
C GLN A 185 24.51 8.24 27.13
N GLN A 186 23.62 7.96 28.08
CA GLN A 186 23.64 8.59 29.41
C GLN A 186 24.82 8.11 30.26
N ALA A 187 25.17 6.81 30.20
CA ALA A 187 26.33 6.26 30.91
C ALA A 187 27.67 6.75 30.32
N ALA A 188 27.75 6.96 29.01
CA ALA A 188 28.93 7.54 28.35
C ALA A 188 29.10 9.05 28.59
N ALA A 189 28.12 9.72 29.21
CA ALA A 189 28.16 11.14 29.54
C ALA A 189 28.86 11.44 30.88
N THR A 190 29.75 10.55 31.35
CA THR A 190 30.76 10.90 32.38
C THR A 190 32.09 11.17 31.68
N PRO A 191 32.72 12.35 31.88
CA PRO A 191 33.85 12.77 31.07
C PRO A 191 35.14 12.04 31.48
N ASP A 192 35.49 10.97 30.77
CA ASP A 192 36.84 10.37 30.80
C ASP A 192 37.68 10.89 29.61
N PRO A 193 38.77 11.65 29.85
CA PRO A 193 39.61 12.23 28.80
C PRO A 193 40.32 11.19 27.91
N VAL A 194 40.45 9.94 28.34
CA VAL A 194 41.12 8.86 27.58
C VAL A 194 40.17 8.26 26.55
N GLN A 195 38.88 8.15 26.87
CA GLN A 195 37.85 7.65 25.95
C GLN A 195 37.71 8.58 24.72
N ALA A 196 37.81 9.90 24.92
CA ALA A 196 37.79 10.89 23.85
C ALA A 196 39.00 10.78 22.88
N ALA A 197 40.15 10.28 23.34
CA ALA A 197 41.32 10.05 22.49
C ALA A 197 41.17 8.76 21.64
N ILE A 198 40.61 7.70 22.22
CA ILE A 198 40.35 6.43 21.52
C ILE A 198 39.25 6.62 20.45
N GLU A 199 38.23 7.44 20.73
CA GLU A 199 37.19 7.78 19.77
C GLU A 199 37.72 8.61 18.58
N ARG A 200 38.70 9.49 18.78
CA ARG A 200 39.37 10.21 17.67
C ARG A 200 40.14 9.27 16.75
N VAL A 201 40.83 8.27 17.29
CA VAL A 201 41.57 7.26 16.49
C VAL A 201 40.62 6.31 15.77
N LYS A 202 39.49 5.95 16.40
CA LYS A 202 38.43 5.15 15.75
C LYS A 202 37.68 5.94 14.69
N ALA A 203 37.43 7.23 14.89
CA ALA A 203 36.84 8.12 13.88
C ALA A 203 37.78 8.30 12.68
N GLN A 204 39.10 8.38 12.91
CA GLN A 204 40.10 8.42 11.84
C GLN A 204 40.16 7.11 11.03
N LYS A 205 39.96 5.93 11.67
CA LYS A 205 39.90 4.64 10.97
C LYS A 205 38.56 4.37 10.28
N ALA A 206 37.44 4.88 10.81
CA ALA A 206 36.12 4.78 10.19
C ALA A 206 36.00 5.65 8.91
N ALA A 207 36.77 6.72 8.80
CA ALA A 207 36.86 7.55 7.60
C ALA A 207 37.52 6.85 6.40
N ALA A 208 38.30 5.78 6.61
CA ALA A 208 38.98 5.05 5.53
C ALA A 208 38.14 3.89 4.94
N GLY A 209 37.03 3.49 5.57
CA GLY A 209 36.26 2.30 5.20
C GLY A 209 34.85 2.55 4.66
N THR A 210 34.39 3.79 4.60
CA THR A 210 33.01 4.10 4.20
C THR A 210 32.98 4.50 2.73
N GLN A 211 32.48 3.63 1.85
CA GLN A 211 32.37 3.92 0.42
C GLN A 211 31.59 5.21 0.18
N THR A 212 32.19 6.16 -0.53
CA THR A 212 31.52 7.41 -0.91
C THR A 212 30.34 7.12 -1.83
N ASP A 213 29.33 7.99 -1.88
CA ASP A 213 28.21 7.81 -2.81
C ASP A 213 28.67 7.85 -4.29
N LEU A 214 29.79 8.53 -4.57
CA LEU A 214 30.48 8.46 -5.86
C LEU A 214 31.04 7.06 -6.13
N GLN A 215 31.74 6.45 -5.18
CA GLN A 215 32.24 5.08 -5.29
C GLN A 215 31.09 4.07 -5.46
N LYS A 216 29.96 4.24 -4.75
CA LYS A 216 28.77 3.41 -4.94
C LYS A 216 28.19 3.54 -6.34
N ARG A 217 28.12 4.76 -6.90
CA ARG A 217 27.62 5.02 -8.27
C ARG A 217 28.54 4.44 -9.33
N LEU A 218 29.85 4.70 -9.24
CA LEU A 218 30.84 4.17 -10.18
C LEU A 218 30.90 2.64 -10.13
N LYS A 219 30.65 2.03 -8.97
CA LYS A 219 30.53 0.58 -8.83
C LYS A 219 29.33 0.02 -9.59
N ILE A 220 28.19 0.71 -9.56
CA ILE A 220 26.99 0.34 -10.33
C ILE A 220 27.26 0.49 -11.84
N GLU A 221 27.87 1.60 -12.25
CA GLU A 221 28.19 1.89 -13.66
C GLU A 221 29.16 0.87 -14.25
N ALA A 222 30.24 0.53 -13.54
CA ALA A 222 31.20 -0.50 -13.96
C ALA A 222 30.57 -1.90 -14.02
N ALA A 223 29.58 -2.20 -13.16
CA ALA A 223 28.84 -3.45 -13.23
C ALA A 223 27.91 -3.51 -14.46
N GLN A 224 27.20 -2.41 -14.76
CA GLN A 224 26.32 -2.31 -15.92
C GLN A 224 27.09 -2.41 -17.24
N ALA A 225 28.22 -1.71 -17.37
CA ALA A 225 29.04 -1.74 -18.57
C ALA A 225 29.61 -3.14 -18.85
N ARG A 226 29.98 -3.88 -17.80
CA ARG A 226 30.45 -5.27 -17.90
C ARG A 226 29.36 -6.23 -18.39
N VAL A 227 28.15 -6.10 -17.86
CA VAL A 227 27.00 -6.91 -18.29
C VAL A 227 26.61 -6.60 -19.72
N ALA A 228 26.60 -5.32 -20.11
CA ALA A 228 26.30 -4.90 -21.48
C ALA A 228 27.31 -5.47 -22.48
N LEU A 229 28.61 -5.41 -22.15
CA LEU A 229 29.66 -6.01 -22.98
C LEU A 229 29.48 -7.53 -23.12
N ALA A 230 29.31 -8.25 -22.01
CA ALA A 230 29.14 -9.71 -22.03
C ALA A 230 27.93 -10.15 -22.87
N LYS A 231 26.83 -9.37 -22.82
CA LYS A 231 25.64 -9.63 -23.64
C LYS A 231 25.93 -9.44 -25.13
N ALA A 232 26.61 -8.36 -25.50
CA ALA A 232 26.95 -8.06 -26.89
C ALA A 232 27.98 -9.04 -27.46
N GLU A 233 28.95 -9.50 -26.67
CA GLU A 233 29.92 -10.52 -27.08
C GLU A 233 29.23 -11.86 -27.39
N LYS A 234 28.24 -12.25 -26.57
CA LYS A 234 27.41 -13.43 -26.85
C LYS A 234 26.57 -13.26 -28.12
N GLN A 235 26.05 -12.06 -28.38
CA GLN A 235 25.33 -11.77 -29.64
C GLN A 235 26.25 -11.83 -30.85
N LEU A 236 27.51 -11.39 -30.72
CA LEU A 236 28.49 -11.48 -31.78
C LEU A 236 28.84 -12.94 -32.12
N GLU A 237 28.98 -13.78 -31.10
CA GLU A 237 29.22 -15.22 -31.26
C GLU A 237 28.08 -15.92 -32.01
N VAL A 238 26.82 -15.53 -31.75
CA VAL A 238 25.65 -16.14 -32.37
C VAL A 238 25.38 -15.63 -33.78
N TYR A 239 25.49 -14.32 -34.01
CA TYR A 239 25.00 -13.67 -35.24
C TYR A 239 26.12 -13.16 -36.17
N GLY A 240 27.35 -12.99 -35.67
CA GLY A 240 28.55 -12.77 -36.50
C GLY A 240 28.56 -11.55 -37.42
N THR A 241 27.69 -10.55 -37.24
CA THR A 241 27.59 -9.41 -38.17
C THR A 241 28.61 -8.30 -37.89
N SER A 242 28.95 -7.53 -38.93
CA SER A 242 29.86 -6.38 -38.83
C SER A 242 29.34 -5.30 -37.87
N ASP A 243 28.03 -5.10 -37.81
CA ASP A 243 27.40 -4.10 -36.94
C ASP A 243 27.50 -4.51 -35.47
N ILE A 244 27.30 -5.80 -35.17
CA ILE A 244 27.47 -6.33 -33.82
C ILE A 244 28.96 -6.29 -33.43
N ALA A 245 29.88 -6.53 -34.37
CA ALA A 245 31.31 -6.41 -34.12
C ALA A 245 31.71 -4.97 -33.75
N ALA A 246 31.17 -3.97 -34.46
CA ALA A 246 31.35 -2.55 -34.14
C ALA A 246 30.74 -2.20 -32.77
N GLN A 247 29.55 -2.73 -32.46
CA GLN A 247 28.87 -2.52 -31.18
C GLN A 247 29.65 -3.12 -30.00
N VAL A 248 30.19 -4.33 -30.15
CA VAL A 248 31.05 -4.97 -29.15
C VAL A 248 32.30 -4.13 -28.91
N GLN A 249 32.93 -3.62 -29.96
CA GLN A 249 34.13 -2.79 -29.80
C GLN A 249 33.83 -1.48 -29.05
N ALA A 250 32.70 -0.83 -29.34
CA ALA A 250 32.26 0.35 -28.59
C ALA A 250 32.00 0.03 -27.11
N LEU A 251 31.37 -1.11 -26.82
CA LEU A 251 31.10 -1.55 -25.44
C LEU A 251 32.36 -1.97 -24.68
N ARG A 252 33.38 -2.51 -25.35
CA ARG A 252 34.69 -2.78 -24.74
C ARG A 252 35.35 -1.50 -24.26
N VAL A 253 35.37 -0.47 -25.11
CA VAL A 253 35.89 0.86 -24.75
C VAL A 253 35.10 1.46 -23.59
N ALA A 254 33.76 1.34 -23.59
CA ALA A 254 32.92 1.84 -22.51
C ALA A 254 33.16 1.10 -21.18
N ASN A 255 33.28 -0.24 -21.20
CA ASN A 255 33.60 -1.04 -20.02
C ASN A 255 35.00 -0.70 -19.47
N ALA A 256 36.01 -0.57 -20.33
CA ALA A 256 37.35 -0.18 -19.90
C ALA A 256 37.35 1.20 -19.23
N ARG A 257 36.61 2.19 -19.78
CA ARG A 257 36.46 3.51 -19.18
C ARG A 257 35.76 3.48 -17.82
N ALA A 258 34.67 2.72 -17.69
CA ALA A 258 33.93 2.62 -16.43
C ALA A 258 34.74 1.91 -15.32
N GLN A 259 35.52 0.89 -15.68
CA GLN A 259 36.43 0.21 -14.76
C GLN A 259 37.57 1.14 -14.31
N ALA A 260 38.21 1.84 -15.25
CA ALA A 260 39.26 2.81 -14.94
C ALA A 260 38.75 3.96 -14.05
N ALA A 261 37.50 4.43 -14.25
CA ALA A 261 36.89 5.46 -13.41
C ALA A 261 36.64 4.98 -11.97
N LEU A 262 36.18 3.73 -11.79
CA LEU A 262 36.02 3.13 -10.46
C LEU A 262 37.37 2.93 -9.76
N GLU A 263 38.38 2.47 -10.48
CA GLU A 263 39.74 2.29 -9.95
C GLU A 263 40.36 3.63 -9.54
N ALA A 264 40.25 4.65 -10.41
CA ALA A 264 40.68 6.01 -10.08
C ALA A 264 39.96 6.56 -8.84
N ALA A 265 38.65 6.33 -8.70
CA ALA A 265 37.89 6.75 -7.52
C ALA A 265 38.22 5.96 -6.24
N ASN A 266 38.76 4.75 -6.37
CA ASN A 266 39.27 3.97 -5.24
C ASN A 266 40.72 4.36 -4.87
N GLN A 267 41.47 4.93 -5.81
CA GLN A 267 42.88 5.36 -5.64
C GLN A 267 43.04 6.85 -5.37
N ALA A 268 42.00 7.67 -5.61
CA ALA A 268 42.04 9.11 -5.41
C ALA A 268 42.27 9.44 -3.92
N PRO A 269 43.22 10.34 -3.60
CA PRO A 269 43.33 10.92 -2.26
C PRO A 269 42.00 11.60 -1.91
N VAL A 270 41.51 11.41 -0.68
CA VAL A 270 40.25 12.01 -0.23
C VAL A 270 40.42 13.52 -0.12
N ALA A 271 40.26 14.24 -1.23
CA ALA A 271 39.92 15.65 -1.20
C ALA A 271 38.51 15.73 -0.60
N ALA A 272 38.42 16.26 0.62
CA ALA A 272 37.27 16.11 1.49
C ALA A 272 36.00 16.72 0.87
N PHE A 273 35.18 15.88 0.23
CA PHE A 273 33.76 16.15 0.11
C PHE A 273 33.22 16.21 1.53
N ASP A 274 32.96 17.42 2.02
CA ASP A 274 32.36 17.62 3.33
C ASP A 274 30.88 17.23 3.25
N GLU A 275 30.64 15.93 3.42
CA GLU A 275 29.32 15.31 3.42
C GLU A 275 28.42 15.93 4.51
N ALA A 276 29.01 16.38 5.62
CA ALA A 276 28.29 17.05 6.68
C ALA A 276 27.84 18.45 6.23
N ALA A 277 28.72 19.23 5.57
CA ALA A 277 28.36 20.52 4.99
C ALA A 277 27.31 20.36 3.88
N TYR A 278 27.43 19.36 2.99
CA TYR A 278 26.44 19.12 1.94
C TYR A 278 25.07 18.73 2.50
N LYS A 279 25.03 17.80 3.47
CA LYS A 279 23.77 17.42 4.14
C LYS A 279 23.18 18.60 4.90
N LYS A 280 24.00 19.41 5.55
CA LYS A 280 23.57 20.63 6.25
C LYS A 280 22.99 21.66 5.28
N ALA A 281 23.66 21.93 4.16
CA ALA A 281 23.18 22.84 3.11
C ALA A 281 21.86 22.33 2.49
N LYS A 282 21.75 21.02 2.24
CA LYS A 282 20.54 20.39 1.71
C LYS A 282 19.35 20.52 2.66
N ILE A 283 19.57 20.29 3.96
CA ILE A 283 18.55 20.47 4.99
C ILE A 283 18.16 21.95 5.09
N ALA A 284 19.14 22.87 5.10
CA ALA A 284 18.89 24.31 5.15
C ALA A 284 18.06 24.80 3.94
N ALA A 285 18.38 24.37 2.72
CA ALA A 285 17.63 24.73 1.52
C ALA A 285 16.20 24.14 1.53
N ALA A 286 16.01 22.93 2.07
CA ALA A 286 14.67 22.33 2.22
C ALA A 286 13.83 23.02 3.29
N MET A 287 14.42 23.32 4.44
CA MET A 287 13.76 24.02 5.55
C MET A 287 13.41 25.46 5.16
N GLY A 288 14.34 26.18 4.54
CA GLY A 288 14.14 27.55 4.07
C GLY A 288 12.97 27.64 3.08
N ARG A 289 12.92 26.78 2.05
CA ARG A 289 11.81 26.74 1.09
C ARG A 289 10.47 26.49 1.77
N THR A 290 10.46 25.60 2.77
CA THR A 290 9.25 25.29 3.52
C THR A 290 8.80 26.48 4.37
N GLN A 291 9.73 27.19 5.01
CA GLN A 291 9.45 28.38 5.80
C GLN A 291 8.95 29.54 4.93
N LEU A 292 9.59 29.77 3.79
CA LEU A 292 9.18 30.78 2.81
C LEU A 292 7.77 30.48 2.29
N ALA A 293 7.52 29.27 1.79
CA ALA A 293 6.20 28.88 1.29
C ALA A 293 5.10 28.98 2.36
N LYS A 294 5.44 28.68 3.63
CA LYS A 294 4.52 28.84 4.75
C LYS A 294 4.24 30.31 5.05
N ALA A 295 5.25 31.17 4.99
CA ALA A 295 5.10 32.62 5.21
C ALA A 295 4.31 33.28 4.07
N GLU A 296 4.62 32.96 2.81
CA GLU A 296 3.88 33.44 1.63
C GLU A 296 2.39 33.06 1.72
N LYS A 297 2.10 31.82 2.12
CA LYS A 297 0.72 31.36 2.33
C LYS A 297 0.04 32.02 3.53
N ALA A 298 0.79 32.37 4.58
CA ALA A 298 0.23 32.98 5.79
C ALA A 298 -0.07 34.47 5.62
N PHE A 299 0.72 35.19 4.82
CA PHE A 299 0.57 36.62 4.63
C PHE A 299 -0.37 37.00 3.48
N GLY A 300 -0.69 36.04 2.60
CA GLY A 300 -1.65 36.26 1.52
C GLY A 300 -1.15 37.23 0.45
N ASP A 301 -2.07 37.75 -0.36
CA ASP A 301 -1.73 38.53 -1.57
C ASP A 301 -1.40 40.00 -1.27
N GLU A 302 -1.81 40.53 -0.11
CA GLU A 302 -1.54 41.91 0.34
C GLU A 302 -0.83 41.97 1.71
N PRO A 303 0.46 41.59 1.78
CA PRO A 303 1.23 41.62 3.03
C PRO A 303 1.49 43.06 3.52
N THR A 304 1.41 43.25 4.84
CA THR A 304 1.80 44.52 5.48
C THR A 304 3.27 44.86 5.20
N PRO A 305 3.71 46.12 5.33
CA PRO A 305 5.11 46.50 5.09
C PRO A 305 6.12 45.67 5.92
N GLU A 306 5.75 45.33 7.16
CA GLU A 306 6.56 44.48 8.05
C GLU A 306 6.60 43.02 7.55
N GLN A 307 5.46 42.47 7.11
CA GLN A 307 5.38 41.12 6.53
C GLN A 307 6.13 41.02 5.20
N ARG A 308 6.14 42.08 4.39
CA ARG A 308 6.94 42.15 3.15
C ARG A 308 8.43 42.05 3.44
N THR A 309 8.89 42.81 4.44
CA THR A 309 10.29 42.76 4.90
C THR A 309 10.67 41.35 5.36
N GLN A 310 9.76 40.67 6.08
CA GLN A 310 9.97 39.30 6.54
C GLN A 310 10.02 38.27 5.40
N LEU A 311 9.21 38.44 4.34
CA LEU A 311 9.28 37.58 3.14
C LEU A 311 10.58 37.78 2.36
N GLU A 312 11.06 39.01 2.25
CA GLU A 312 12.34 39.32 1.59
C GLU A 312 13.52 38.69 2.33
N GLU A 313 13.52 38.74 3.66
CA GLU A 313 14.54 38.09 4.48
C GLU A 313 14.53 36.56 4.29
N LEU A 314 13.35 35.93 4.32
CA LEU A 314 13.20 34.49 4.09
C LEU A 314 13.64 34.08 2.68
N ARG A 315 13.34 34.89 1.66
CA ARG A 315 13.82 34.69 0.28
C ARG A 315 15.34 34.78 0.20
N GLY A 316 15.94 35.73 0.92
CA GLY A 316 17.40 35.85 1.04
C GLY A 316 18.02 34.59 1.65
N VAL A 317 17.44 34.06 2.73
CA VAL A 317 17.91 32.82 3.39
C VAL A 317 17.82 31.60 2.45
N VAL A 318 16.72 31.47 1.69
CA VAL A 318 16.57 30.38 0.70
C VAL A 318 17.63 30.48 -0.38
N THR A 319 17.81 31.67 -0.95
CA THR A 319 18.78 31.91 -2.03
C THR A 319 20.21 31.59 -1.58
N GLN A 320 20.59 31.99 -0.37
CA GLN A 320 21.91 31.67 0.19
C GLN A 320 22.11 30.17 0.44
N ALA A 321 21.08 29.49 0.96
CA ALA A 321 21.16 28.05 1.22
C ALA A 321 21.20 27.22 -0.07
N GLU A 322 20.49 27.65 -1.12
CA GLU A 322 20.52 27.02 -2.45
C GLU A 322 21.86 27.28 -3.15
N ALA A 323 22.41 28.49 -3.09
CA ALA A 323 23.74 28.79 -3.65
C ALA A 323 24.85 27.97 -2.97
N GLU A 324 24.79 27.75 -1.65
CA GLU A 324 25.74 26.90 -0.94
C GLU A 324 25.58 25.42 -1.31
N LEU A 325 24.34 24.95 -1.46
CA LEU A 325 24.07 23.59 -1.93
C LEU A 325 24.60 23.38 -3.35
N ASP A 326 24.38 24.34 -4.25
CA ASP A 326 24.86 24.31 -5.63
C ASP A 326 26.39 24.42 -5.71
N ARG A 327 27.04 25.20 -4.85
CA ARG A 327 28.50 25.27 -4.74
C ARG A 327 29.09 23.92 -4.32
N LEU A 328 28.48 23.26 -3.34
CA LEU A 328 28.88 21.94 -2.86
C LEU A 328 28.53 20.81 -3.85
N GLN A 329 27.52 21.04 -4.71
CA GLN A 329 27.09 20.11 -5.76
C GLN A 329 27.84 20.29 -7.09
N GLY A 330 28.29 21.51 -7.41
CA GLY A 330 29.04 21.86 -8.62
C GLY A 330 30.44 21.25 -8.69
N ALA A 331 30.94 20.69 -7.58
CA ALA A 331 32.09 19.79 -7.56
C ALA A 331 31.78 18.37 -8.12
N GLN A 332 30.55 18.13 -8.59
CA GLN A 332 30.07 16.87 -9.16
C GLN A 332 29.46 17.10 -10.56
N ALA A 333 30.28 17.01 -11.62
CA ALA A 333 29.76 16.91 -12.98
C ALA A 333 29.22 15.49 -13.24
N ALA A 334 27.95 15.36 -13.65
CA ALA A 334 27.31 14.08 -13.96
C ALA A 334 27.16 13.85 -15.48
N ALA A 335 27.32 12.60 -15.91
CA ALA A 335 27.13 12.14 -17.29
C ALA A 335 25.68 12.34 -17.78
N ALA A 336 25.53 12.79 -19.03
CA ALA A 336 24.25 13.14 -19.63
C ALA A 336 23.44 11.89 -20.06
N PRO A 337 22.09 11.91 -19.91
CA PRO A 337 21.21 10.87 -20.45
C PRO A 337 21.28 10.81 -21.99
N THR A 338 21.07 9.63 -22.58
CA THR A 338 20.95 9.46 -24.04
C THR A 338 19.89 10.40 -24.61
N PRO A 339 20.08 11.00 -25.81
CA PRO A 339 19.18 12.01 -26.38
C PRO A 339 17.69 11.62 -26.36
N GLY A 340 17.34 10.37 -26.67
CA GLY A 340 15.95 9.88 -26.63
C GLY A 340 15.35 9.81 -25.21
N MET A 341 16.14 9.51 -24.19
CA MET A 341 15.67 9.53 -22.79
C MET A 341 15.60 10.95 -22.22
N ALA A 342 16.51 11.83 -22.64
CA ALA A 342 16.45 13.25 -22.32
C ALA A 342 15.17 13.87 -22.92
N ALA A 343 14.89 13.58 -24.19
CA ALA A 343 13.68 14.02 -24.89
C ALA A 343 12.39 13.47 -24.23
N LEU A 344 12.36 12.17 -23.90
CA LEU A 344 11.22 11.57 -23.18
C LEU A 344 10.99 12.22 -21.81
N LYS A 345 12.06 12.48 -21.06
CA LYS A 345 11.97 13.13 -19.75
C LYS A 345 11.51 14.59 -19.89
N GLN A 346 12.02 15.32 -20.87
CA GLN A 346 11.60 16.69 -21.19
C GLN A 346 10.13 16.74 -21.60
N ALA A 347 9.67 15.82 -22.45
CA ALA A 347 8.27 15.73 -22.86
C ALA A 347 7.33 15.42 -21.68
N LYS A 348 7.73 14.53 -20.76
CA LYS A 348 6.97 14.26 -19.53
C LYS A 348 6.87 15.46 -18.60
N VAL A 349 7.97 16.20 -18.44
CA VAL A 349 7.98 17.44 -17.64
C VAL A 349 7.09 18.49 -18.29
N ALA A 350 7.20 18.68 -19.61
CA ALA A 350 6.37 19.62 -20.36
C ALA A 350 4.87 19.29 -20.23
N LEU A 351 4.48 18.01 -20.35
CA LEU A 351 3.09 17.59 -20.17
C LEU A 351 2.56 17.91 -18.77
N VAL A 352 3.35 17.64 -17.73
CA VAL A 352 2.95 17.95 -16.34
C VAL A 352 2.83 19.46 -16.14
N SER A 353 3.74 20.26 -16.68
CA SER A 353 3.69 21.72 -16.63
C SER A 353 2.48 22.29 -17.36
N ARG A 354 2.20 21.85 -18.60
CA ARG A 354 1.03 22.30 -19.38
C ARG A 354 -0.29 21.91 -18.70
N ARG A 355 -0.37 20.71 -18.11
CA ARG A 355 -1.50 20.30 -17.26
C ARG A 355 -1.65 21.16 -16.01
N ALA A 356 -0.55 21.61 -15.41
CA ALA A 356 -0.60 22.46 -14.22
C ALA A 356 -1.04 23.89 -14.59
N GLU A 357 -0.54 24.43 -15.70
CA GLU A 357 -0.91 25.74 -16.23
C GLU A 357 -2.38 25.80 -16.63
N LEU A 358 -2.89 24.80 -17.38
CA LEU A 358 -4.31 24.73 -17.73
C LEU A 358 -5.19 24.64 -16.47
N ARG A 359 -4.86 23.74 -15.54
CA ARG A 359 -5.61 23.62 -14.27
C ARG A 359 -5.55 24.91 -13.43
N SER A 360 -4.43 25.61 -13.44
CA SER A 360 -4.28 26.89 -12.73
C SER A 360 -5.09 28.01 -13.38
N ALA A 361 -5.16 28.06 -14.71
CA ALA A 361 -6.01 29.01 -15.43
C ALA A 361 -7.50 28.71 -15.23
N GLU A 362 -7.90 27.44 -15.29
CA GLU A 362 -9.26 26.99 -14.99
C GLU A 362 -9.66 27.34 -13.54
N ALA A 363 -8.77 27.10 -12.57
CA ALA A 363 -9.02 27.41 -11.17
C ALA A 363 -9.13 28.93 -10.88
N ARG A 364 -8.54 29.79 -11.72
CA ARG A 364 -8.67 31.25 -11.63
C ARG A 364 -9.85 31.81 -12.43
N GLY A 365 -10.66 30.95 -13.04
CA GLY A 365 -11.81 31.37 -13.85
C GLY A 365 -11.41 32.09 -15.14
N ALA A 366 -10.25 31.74 -15.71
CA ALA A 366 -9.78 32.34 -16.96
C ALA A 366 -10.81 32.18 -18.09
N THR A 367 -10.87 33.17 -18.97
CA THR A 367 -11.83 33.22 -20.08
C THR A 367 -11.53 32.15 -21.13
N GLU A 368 -12.51 31.80 -21.95
CA GLU A 368 -12.32 30.79 -23.01
C GLU A 368 -11.20 31.19 -24.00
N THR A 369 -11.01 32.49 -24.22
CA THR A 369 -9.90 33.06 -25.00
C THR A 369 -8.52 32.82 -24.37
N GLU A 370 -8.44 32.69 -23.04
CA GLU A 370 -7.21 32.36 -22.31
C GLU A 370 -7.02 30.84 -22.14
N LEU A 371 -8.12 30.08 -22.05
CA LEU A 371 -8.09 28.62 -21.90
C LEU A 371 -7.78 27.90 -23.22
N ALA A 372 -8.30 28.39 -24.35
CA ALA A 372 -8.07 27.80 -25.67
C ALA A 372 -6.58 27.56 -26.00
N PRO A 373 -5.65 28.55 -25.86
CA PRO A 373 -4.24 28.31 -26.13
C PRO A 373 -3.59 27.34 -25.13
N LEU A 374 -4.05 27.28 -23.87
CA LEU A 374 -3.53 26.34 -22.87
C LEU A 374 -3.99 24.90 -23.15
N ARG A 375 -5.22 24.71 -23.64
CA ARG A 375 -5.71 23.41 -24.10
C ARG A 375 -4.94 22.94 -25.33
N GLN A 376 -4.67 23.85 -26.28
CA GLN A 376 -3.84 23.53 -27.44
C GLN A 376 -2.42 23.15 -27.01
N ALA A 377 -1.80 23.93 -26.11
CA ALA A 377 -0.46 23.64 -25.61
C ALA A 377 -0.38 22.31 -24.82
N LEU A 378 -1.47 21.91 -24.16
CA LEU A 378 -1.59 20.59 -23.54
C LEU A 378 -1.65 19.49 -24.61
N ALA A 379 -2.49 19.64 -25.63
CA ALA A 379 -2.58 18.69 -26.74
C ALA A 379 -1.24 18.52 -27.47
N ASP A 380 -0.53 19.61 -27.73
CA ASP A 380 0.80 19.59 -28.35
C ASP A 380 1.82 18.85 -27.47
N ALA A 381 1.76 19.04 -26.14
CA ALA A 381 2.63 18.33 -25.20
C ALA A 381 2.30 16.84 -25.09
N GLU A 382 1.03 16.45 -25.23
CA GLU A 382 0.61 15.05 -25.31
C GLU A 382 1.14 14.39 -26.58
N GLN A 383 1.03 15.07 -27.73
CA GLN A 383 1.57 14.59 -29.00
C GLN A 383 3.10 14.49 -28.97
N ALA A 384 3.79 15.47 -28.39
CA ALA A 384 5.24 15.43 -28.20
C ALA A 384 5.69 14.29 -27.28
N LEU A 385 4.89 13.94 -26.26
CA LEU A 385 5.15 12.78 -25.41
C LEU A 385 5.05 11.48 -26.21
N HIS A 386 4.01 11.31 -27.03
CA HIS A 386 3.85 10.10 -27.85
C HIS A 386 5.03 9.94 -28.83
N ALA A 387 5.40 11.01 -29.54
CA ALA A 387 6.55 11.00 -30.43
C ALA A 387 7.86 10.69 -29.68
N ALA A 388 8.04 11.21 -28.46
CA ALA A 388 9.19 10.92 -27.63
C ALA A 388 9.17 9.49 -27.05
N GLU A 389 8.00 8.89 -26.82
CA GLU A 389 7.84 7.51 -26.39
C GLU A 389 8.21 6.54 -27.52
N ASP A 390 7.74 6.80 -28.74
CA ASP A 390 8.09 6.03 -29.94
C ASP A 390 9.60 6.12 -30.24
N ALA A 391 10.17 7.32 -30.11
CA ALA A 391 11.61 7.54 -30.29
C ALA A 391 12.48 7.04 -29.12
N SER A 392 11.88 6.63 -28.00
CA SER A 392 12.62 6.21 -26.80
C SER A 392 13.17 4.78 -26.87
N GLY A 393 12.74 3.99 -27.86
CA GLY A 393 13.13 2.59 -28.01
C GLY A 393 12.53 1.65 -26.95
N LYS A 394 11.49 2.09 -26.22
CA LYS A 394 10.73 1.25 -25.29
C LYS A 394 9.55 0.58 -26.01
N THR A 395 9.42 -0.73 -25.88
CA THR A 395 8.26 -1.46 -26.40
C THR A 395 6.98 -1.05 -25.66
N PRO A 396 5.88 -0.69 -26.37
CA PRO A 396 4.60 -0.39 -25.75
C PRO A 396 4.04 -1.62 -25.02
N PRO A 397 3.40 -1.46 -23.85
CA PRO A 397 2.68 -2.56 -23.20
C PRO A 397 1.41 -2.90 -24.01
N ASP A 398 1.24 -4.17 -24.35
CA ASP A 398 0.04 -4.69 -25.01
C ASP A 398 -1.12 -4.80 -24.02
N LEU A 399 -2.13 -3.94 -24.16
CA LEU A 399 -3.29 -3.84 -23.27
C LEU A 399 -4.57 -3.96 -24.09
N GLN A 400 -5.09 -5.18 -24.23
CA GLN A 400 -6.42 -5.40 -24.80
C GLN A 400 -7.46 -5.56 -23.68
N ARG A 401 -8.47 -4.67 -23.69
CA ARG A 401 -9.61 -4.70 -22.78
C ARG A 401 -10.84 -5.25 -23.51
N ILE A 402 -11.45 -6.31 -22.98
CA ILE A 402 -12.69 -6.89 -23.50
C ILE A 402 -13.71 -6.94 -22.34
N ASP A 403 -14.70 -6.05 -22.37
CA ASP A 403 -15.80 -5.99 -21.38
C ASP A 403 -16.98 -6.87 -21.87
N LYS A 404 -17.54 -7.75 -21.01
CA LYS A 404 -18.62 -8.70 -21.39
C LYS A 404 -20.05 -8.26 -21.02
N ASN A 405 -20.27 -7.16 -20.29
CA ASN A 405 -21.57 -6.52 -20.11
C ASN A 405 -21.41 -5.02 -19.77
N PRO A 406 -22.27 -4.12 -20.29
CA PRO A 406 -22.08 -2.69 -20.13
C PRO A 406 -22.58 -2.24 -18.74
N ILE A 407 -21.65 -2.11 -17.79
CA ILE A 407 -21.84 -1.17 -16.69
C ILE A 407 -21.69 0.21 -17.31
N ASP A 408 -22.79 0.95 -17.39
CA ASP A 408 -22.77 2.36 -17.77
C ASP A 408 -21.68 3.08 -16.93
N PRO A 409 -20.80 3.87 -17.57
CA PRO A 409 -19.80 4.69 -16.89
C PRO A 409 -20.32 5.45 -15.65
N ALA A 410 -21.58 5.90 -15.65
CA ALA A 410 -22.19 6.60 -14.52
C ALA A 410 -22.38 5.68 -13.31
N LEU A 411 -22.93 4.47 -13.48
CA LEU A 411 -23.03 3.48 -12.40
C LEU A 411 -21.66 3.15 -11.78
N ARG A 412 -20.64 3.02 -12.64
CA ARG A 412 -19.25 2.78 -12.19
C ARG A 412 -18.70 3.94 -11.36
N ALA A 413 -18.96 5.18 -11.78
CA ALA A 413 -18.54 6.38 -11.05
C ALA A 413 -19.23 6.47 -9.68
N LEU A 414 -20.54 6.22 -9.62
CA LEU A 414 -21.32 6.26 -8.37
C LEU A 414 -20.84 5.22 -7.34
N LYS A 415 -20.58 3.98 -7.77
CA LYS A 415 -20.01 2.94 -6.88
C LYS A 415 -18.61 3.32 -6.38
N THR A 416 -17.81 3.94 -7.24
CA THR A 416 -16.45 4.40 -6.89
C THR A 416 -16.49 5.51 -5.85
N GLU A 417 -17.37 6.51 -6.03
CA GLU A 417 -17.54 7.62 -5.09
C GLU A 417 -18.03 7.14 -3.71
N LEU A 418 -19.00 6.22 -3.67
CA LEU A 418 -19.47 5.63 -2.42
C LEU A 418 -18.34 4.94 -1.65
N ALA A 419 -17.50 4.17 -2.34
CA ALA A 419 -16.36 3.50 -1.73
C ALA A 419 -15.30 4.49 -1.21
N MET A 420 -15.03 5.57 -1.94
CA MET A 420 -14.11 6.63 -1.52
C MET A 420 -14.63 7.39 -0.29
N ALA A 421 -15.92 7.73 -0.27
CA ALA A 421 -16.55 8.41 0.86
C ALA A 421 -16.51 7.54 2.15
N ARG A 422 -16.79 6.24 2.05
CA ARG A 422 -16.65 5.29 3.18
C ARG A 422 -15.21 5.24 3.71
N ALA A 423 -14.23 5.21 2.81
CA ALA A 423 -12.82 5.16 3.18
C ALA A 423 -12.35 6.44 3.89
N GLU A 424 -12.85 7.60 3.46
CA GLU A 424 -12.56 8.91 4.06
C GLU A 424 -13.11 9.03 5.49
N VAL A 425 -14.37 8.67 5.72
CA VAL A 425 -14.96 8.62 7.07
C VAL A 425 -14.12 7.73 7.99
N SER A 426 -13.83 6.50 7.55
CA SER A 426 -13.02 5.56 8.33
C SER A 426 -11.59 6.04 8.58
N LYS A 427 -11.02 6.86 7.68
CA LYS A 427 -9.69 7.46 7.86
C LYS A 427 -9.72 8.59 8.89
N LEU A 428 -10.76 9.42 8.88
CA LEU A 428 -10.90 10.56 9.79
C LEU A 428 -11.25 10.10 11.21
N GLU A 429 -12.09 9.08 11.37
CA GLU A 429 -12.42 8.49 12.68
C GLU A 429 -11.20 7.89 13.40
N ARG A 430 -10.21 7.41 12.65
CA ARG A 430 -8.97 6.83 13.19
C ARG A 430 -7.87 7.85 13.47
N ARG A 431 -8.05 9.13 13.10
CA ARG A 431 -7.03 10.17 13.27
C ARG A 431 -7.16 10.81 14.66
N GLN A 432 -6.04 11.04 15.35
CA GLN A 432 -6.01 11.79 16.60
C GLN A 432 -5.12 13.05 16.48
N PRO A 433 -5.60 14.23 16.91
CA PRO A 433 -6.98 14.48 17.34
C PRO A 433 -7.97 14.35 16.18
N VAL A 434 -9.22 14.00 16.50
CA VAL A 434 -10.30 13.89 15.51
C VAL A 434 -10.70 15.30 15.09
N ASP A 435 -10.69 15.56 13.78
CA ASP A 435 -11.26 16.77 13.20
C ASP A 435 -12.76 16.54 12.97
N GLU A 436 -13.57 16.95 13.94
CA GLU A 436 -15.02 16.72 13.92
C GLU A 436 -15.70 17.40 12.72
N GLN A 437 -15.22 18.56 12.27
CA GLN A 437 -15.77 19.25 11.11
C GLN A 437 -15.45 18.52 9.80
N ALA A 438 -14.23 17.98 9.67
CA ALA A 438 -13.88 17.12 8.53
C ALA A 438 -14.69 15.81 8.55
N LEU A 439 -14.89 15.22 9.73
CA LEU A 439 -15.64 13.98 9.89
C LEU A 439 -17.13 14.17 9.53
N THR A 440 -17.76 15.25 9.97
CA THR A 440 -19.15 15.58 9.61
C THR A 440 -19.31 15.75 8.10
N ARG A 441 -18.41 16.51 7.43
CA ARG A 441 -18.43 16.67 5.98
C ARG A 441 -18.22 15.35 5.22
N ALA A 442 -17.37 14.46 5.74
CA ALA A 442 -17.16 13.15 5.15
C ALA A 442 -18.40 12.24 5.29
N ARG A 443 -19.14 12.34 6.40
CA ARG A 443 -20.42 11.63 6.61
C ARG A 443 -21.51 12.14 5.68
N GLU A 444 -21.64 13.45 5.50
CA GLU A 444 -22.56 14.06 4.52
C GLU A 444 -22.21 13.68 3.08
N ARG A 445 -20.92 13.56 2.75
CA ARG A 445 -20.46 13.05 1.44
C ARG A 445 -20.86 11.58 1.25
N LEU A 446 -20.74 10.76 2.30
CA LEU A 446 -21.13 9.35 2.28
C LEU A 446 -22.64 9.19 2.06
N GLU A 447 -23.47 9.95 2.77
CA GLU A 447 -24.92 9.92 2.60
C GLU A 447 -25.35 10.35 1.19
N ARG A 448 -24.75 11.42 0.64
CA ARG A 448 -25.02 11.87 -0.73
C ARG A 448 -24.62 10.82 -1.78
N ALA A 449 -23.45 10.21 -1.64
CA ALA A 449 -22.99 9.18 -2.56
C ALA A 449 -23.89 7.93 -2.52
N GLN A 450 -24.42 7.58 -1.35
CA GLN A 450 -25.38 6.49 -1.19
C GLN A 450 -26.72 6.82 -1.87
N ALA A 451 -27.28 8.01 -1.61
CA ALA A 451 -28.54 8.44 -2.22
C ALA A 451 -28.47 8.52 -3.77
N GLN A 452 -27.34 8.95 -4.33
CA GLN A 452 -27.13 8.99 -5.78
C GLN A 452 -27.06 7.61 -6.41
N LEU A 453 -26.42 6.64 -5.73
CA LEU A 453 -26.36 5.27 -6.19
C LEU A 453 -27.73 4.59 -6.14
N ASP A 454 -28.48 4.82 -5.06
CA ASP A 454 -29.83 4.27 -4.87
C ASP A 454 -30.82 4.84 -5.90
N GLY A 455 -30.71 6.14 -6.22
CA GLY A 455 -31.53 6.79 -7.26
C GLY A 455 -31.22 6.33 -8.69
N HIS A 456 -29.97 5.96 -8.98
CA HIS A 456 -29.57 5.41 -10.27
C HIS A 456 -29.98 3.93 -10.43
N ALA A 457 -30.08 3.16 -9.33
CA ALA A 457 -30.59 1.79 -9.36
C ALA A 457 -32.12 1.69 -9.54
N ALA A 458 -32.84 2.80 -9.29
CA ALA A 458 -34.30 2.91 -9.42
C ALA A 458 -34.75 3.50 -10.78
N SER A 459 -33.80 3.92 -11.63
CA SER A 459 -34.00 4.45 -12.99
C SER A 459 -33.62 3.39 -14.02
#